data_AF-A0A2A2PLX9-F1
#
_entry.id   AF-A0A2A2PLX9-F1
#
_cell.length_a   1.000
_cell.length_b   1.000
_cell.length_c   1.000
_cell.angle_alpha   90.00
_cell.angle_beta   90.00
_cell.angle_gamma   90.00
#
_symmetry.space_group_name_H-M   'P 1'
#
loop_
_entity.id
_entity.type
_entity.pdbx_description
1 polymer ?
#
loop_
_entity_poly.entity_id
_entity_poly.type
_entity_poly.pdbx_seq_one_letter_code
_entity_poly.pdbx_strand_id
1 'polypeptide(L)'
;MSFNFRWFIILILFSSPAWSEGKKLACDPDTNICSVAISENFCGSDGVPKAKFDIRSQSYILSCECDCSSQENTFWILSADGKVQTLDASKIVSGVDIIKNKSGVPDAFGVVPYCQPINASGESLVYLQKGPGSAGQPQPYCYSVLEHDEAQKCESAECLSKIEMVSGVEKNIKEELLVEFKNATSRLYKDKARFSSFPKRDFIERYIGEYGYSSASQQVFNDVAFFWQQAGFNTDAIWLLKKVISENPKRTVAYLNLADAYWEAGDKASAGKNYKVYTDLMSENGKQAKVPDRVRQRATTQ
;
A
#
# COMPACT_ATOMS: atom_id res chain seq x y z
N MET A 1 -46.93 19.63 35.53
CA MET A 1 -46.13 20.24 34.44
C MET A 1 -45.32 19.14 33.78
N SER A 2 -45.69 18.73 32.57
CA SER A 2 -45.00 17.67 31.82
C SER A 2 -43.74 18.23 31.17
N PHE A 3 -42.57 17.65 31.45
CA PHE A 3 -41.33 17.93 30.74
C PHE A 3 -41.26 17.03 29.49
N ASN A 4 -41.38 17.62 28.30
CA ASN A 4 -41.13 16.95 27.04
C ASN A 4 -39.63 16.99 26.74
N PHE A 5 -38.97 15.83 26.81
CA PHE A 5 -37.58 15.68 26.38
C PHE A 5 -37.56 15.36 24.88
N ARG A 6 -37.22 16.35 24.04
CA ARG A 6 -37.02 16.13 22.60
C ARG A 6 -35.62 15.57 22.38
N TRP A 7 -35.55 14.32 21.92
CA TRP A 7 -34.32 13.73 21.39
C TRP A 7 -33.94 14.45 20.09
N PHE A 8 -32.79 15.15 20.09
CA PHE A 8 -32.13 15.57 18.85
C PHE A 8 -31.37 14.38 18.28
N ILE A 9 -31.90 13.80 17.21
CA ILE A 9 -31.15 12.83 16.39
C ILE A 9 -30.11 13.64 15.62
N ILE A 10 -28.85 13.56 16.06
CA ILE A 10 -27.71 14.07 15.29
C ILE A 10 -27.53 13.09 14.12
N LEU A 11 -27.98 13.49 12.93
CA LEU A 11 -27.62 12.85 11.67
C LEU A 11 -26.11 13.03 11.48
N ILE A 12 -25.35 11.98 11.81
CA ILE A 12 -23.96 11.86 11.40
C ILE A 12 -23.98 11.61 9.89
N LEU A 13 -23.86 12.69 9.12
CA LEU A 13 -23.52 12.59 7.70
C LEU A 13 -22.12 11.97 7.66
N PHE A 14 -22.02 10.74 7.13
CA PHE A 14 -20.76 10.18 6.70
C PHE A 14 -20.24 11.10 5.59
N SER A 15 -19.37 12.03 5.94
CA SER A 15 -18.57 12.75 4.96
C SER A 15 -17.66 11.72 4.31
N SER A 16 -17.98 11.33 3.08
CA SER A 16 -16.97 10.78 2.17
C SER A 16 -15.74 11.67 2.26
N PRO A 17 -14.51 11.12 2.30
CA PRO A 17 -13.32 11.94 2.37
C PRO A 17 -13.35 12.89 1.17
N ALA A 18 -13.63 14.17 1.46
CA ALA A 18 -13.59 15.22 0.47
C ALA A 18 -12.17 15.19 -0.09
N TRP A 19 -12.06 14.96 -1.39
CA TRP A 19 -10.79 15.00 -2.08
C TRP A 19 -10.24 16.40 -1.85
N SER A 20 -9.18 16.51 -1.05
CA SER A 20 -8.42 17.75 -0.96
C SER A 20 -7.92 18.06 -2.36
N GLU A 21 -8.29 19.22 -2.91
CA GLU A 21 -7.71 19.73 -4.16
C GLU A 21 -6.18 19.63 -4.05
N GLY A 22 -5.57 18.70 -4.79
CA GLY A 22 -4.11 18.48 -4.82
C GLY A 22 -3.62 17.06 -4.56
N LYS A 23 -4.33 16.19 -3.81
CA LYS A 23 -3.88 14.79 -3.62
C LYS A 23 -4.26 13.91 -4.82
N LYS A 24 -3.27 13.21 -5.38
CA LYS A 24 -3.47 12.29 -6.51
C LYS A 24 -3.54 10.83 -6.08
N LEU A 25 -3.16 10.53 -4.83
CA LEU A 25 -3.22 9.21 -4.24
C LEU A 25 -3.98 9.25 -2.90
N ALA A 26 -4.98 8.36 -2.75
CA ALA A 26 -5.73 8.20 -1.51
C ALA A 26 -5.86 6.72 -1.15
N CYS A 27 -5.23 6.30 -0.05
CA CYS A 27 -5.14 4.90 0.36
C CYS A 27 -6.04 4.56 1.54
N ASP A 28 -6.72 3.42 1.45
CA ASP A 28 -7.35 2.79 2.60
C ASP A 28 -6.27 2.18 3.52
N PRO A 29 -6.19 2.58 4.80
CA PRO A 29 -5.13 2.13 5.70
C PRO A 29 -5.23 0.65 6.13
N ASP A 30 -6.39 0.03 5.97
CA ASP A 30 -6.64 -1.38 6.31
C ASP A 30 -6.27 -2.29 5.14
N THR A 31 -6.72 -1.94 3.93
CA THR A 31 -6.52 -2.80 2.74
C THR A 31 -5.24 -2.47 1.98
N ASN A 32 -4.68 -1.27 2.16
CA ASN A 32 -3.60 -0.69 1.35
C ASN A 32 -3.92 -0.64 -0.15
N ILE A 33 -5.20 -0.63 -0.50
CA ILE A 33 -5.67 -0.24 -1.84
C ILE A 33 -5.78 1.28 -1.87
N CYS A 34 -5.18 1.87 -2.90
CA CYS A 34 -5.20 3.30 -3.14
C CYS A 34 -6.03 3.64 -4.35
N SER A 35 -6.93 4.61 -4.23
CA SER A 35 -7.49 5.32 -5.38
C SER A 35 -6.44 6.25 -5.97
N VAL A 36 -6.30 6.20 -7.29
CA VAL A 36 -5.33 6.99 -8.05
C VAL A 36 -6.08 7.93 -8.98
N ALA A 37 -5.74 9.21 -8.92
CA ALA A 37 -6.29 10.22 -9.82
C ALA A 37 -5.80 9.96 -11.26
N ILE A 38 -6.74 9.87 -12.20
CA ILE A 38 -6.46 9.70 -13.62
C ILE A 38 -7.28 10.71 -14.42
N SER A 39 -6.63 11.36 -15.39
CA SER A 39 -7.26 12.36 -16.27
C SER A 39 -7.56 11.83 -17.66
N GLU A 40 -6.90 10.75 -18.06
CA GLU A 40 -7.09 10.14 -19.37
C GLU A 40 -8.39 9.34 -19.37
N ASN A 41 -9.28 9.65 -20.32
CA ASN A 41 -10.44 8.81 -20.55
C ASN A 41 -10.03 7.61 -21.41
N PHE A 42 -9.91 6.47 -20.76
CA PHE A 42 -9.61 5.20 -21.39
C PHE A 42 -10.84 4.29 -21.51
N CYS A 43 -11.99 4.83 -21.13
CA CYS A 43 -13.29 4.25 -21.33
C CYS A 43 -13.93 4.86 -22.57
N GLY A 44 -14.87 4.14 -23.18
CA GLY A 44 -15.72 4.68 -24.25
C GLY A 44 -16.61 5.83 -23.75
N SER A 45 -17.67 6.16 -24.50
CA SER A 45 -18.57 7.26 -24.15
C SER A 45 -19.32 7.08 -22.81
N ASP A 46 -19.50 5.84 -22.37
CA ASP A 46 -20.48 5.50 -21.33
C ASP A 46 -19.84 5.03 -20.00
N GLY A 47 -18.51 4.93 -19.93
CA GLY A 47 -17.78 4.45 -18.76
C GLY A 47 -17.02 5.57 -18.04
N VAL A 48 -17.01 5.54 -16.71
CA VAL A 48 -16.18 6.43 -15.90
C VAL A 48 -14.84 5.72 -15.61
N PRO A 49 -13.71 6.27 -16.07
CA PRO A 49 -12.40 5.70 -15.79
C PRO A 49 -12.07 5.79 -14.30
N LYS A 50 -11.66 4.66 -13.71
CA LYS A 50 -11.13 4.58 -12.35
C LYS A 50 -9.82 3.83 -12.35
N ALA A 51 -8.87 4.31 -11.54
CA ALA A 51 -7.61 3.64 -11.29
C ALA A 51 -7.43 3.39 -9.79
N LYS A 52 -7.01 2.17 -9.46
CA LYS A 52 -6.59 1.78 -8.11
C LYS A 52 -5.20 1.15 -8.15
N PHE A 53 -4.44 1.28 -7.07
CA PHE A 53 -3.16 0.62 -6.86
C PHE A 53 -3.21 -0.20 -5.58
N ASP A 54 -2.96 -1.50 -5.66
CA ASP A 54 -2.75 -2.34 -4.48
C ASP A 54 -1.26 -2.36 -4.14
N ILE A 55 -0.91 -1.73 -3.01
CA ILE A 55 0.49 -1.67 -2.56
C ILE A 55 1.06 -3.07 -2.36
N ARG A 56 0.26 -4.07 -1.94
CA ARG A 56 0.76 -5.40 -1.57
C ARG A 56 1.19 -6.21 -2.78
N SER A 57 0.30 -6.34 -3.76
CA SER A 57 0.60 -7.05 -5.01
C SER A 57 1.39 -6.18 -6.00
N GLN A 58 1.49 -4.89 -5.72
CA GLN A 58 2.05 -3.87 -6.62
C GLN A 58 1.32 -3.83 -7.97
N SER A 59 0.02 -4.13 -7.97
CA SER A 59 -0.81 -4.16 -9.17
C SER A 59 -1.63 -2.88 -9.31
N TYR A 60 -1.76 -2.40 -10.54
CA TYR A 60 -2.80 -1.42 -10.89
C TYR A 60 -4.07 -2.12 -11.36
N ILE A 61 -5.20 -1.56 -10.98
CA ILE A 61 -6.53 -1.99 -11.39
C ILE A 61 -7.16 -0.78 -12.09
N LEU A 62 -7.24 -0.85 -13.40
CA LEU A 62 -8.00 0.09 -14.21
C LEU A 62 -9.40 -0.49 -14.41
N SER A 63 -10.40 0.37 -14.42
CA SER A 63 -11.78 -0.04 -14.64
C SER A 63 -12.59 1.04 -15.32
N CYS A 64 -13.55 0.60 -16.12
CA CYS A 64 -14.61 1.44 -16.65
C CYS A 64 -15.88 1.16 -15.86
N GLU A 65 -16.08 1.91 -14.78
CA GLU A 65 -17.26 1.80 -13.94
C GLU A 65 -18.37 2.68 -14.56
N CYS A 66 -19.50 2.09 -14.91
CA CYS A 66 -20.66 2.85 -15.38
C CYS A 66 -21.54 3.27 -14.19
N ASP A 67 -22.27 4.38 -14.31
CA ASP A 67 -23.27 4.83 -13.32
C ASP A 67 -24.60 4.03 -13.42
N CYS A 68 -24.52 2.84 -14.03
CA CYS A 68 -25.65 2.03 -14.46
C CYS A 68 -25.79 0.81 -13.56
N SER A 69 -26.99 0.22 -13.53
CA SER A 69 -27.27 -1.10 -12.95
C SER A 69 -26.55 -2.26 -13.66
N SER A 70 -25.51 -1.99 -14.46
CA SER A 70 -24.75 -3.00 -15.18
C SER A 70 -24.17 -4.01 -14.21
N GLN A 71 -24.28 -5.28 -14.57
CA GLN A 71 -23.70 -6.36 -13.81
C GLN A 71 -22.21 -6.52 -14.10
N GLU A 72 -21.69 -5.93 -15.17
CA GLU A 72 -20.35 -6.20 -15.67
C GLU A 72 -19.64 -4.88 -15.98
N ASN A 73 -18.45 -4.72 -15.40
CA ASN A 73 -17.49 -3.67 -15.65
C ASN A 73 -16.24 -4.33 -16.27
N THR A 74 -15.62 -3.65 -17.24
CA THR A 74 -14.34 -4.10 -17.79
C THR A 74 -13.20 -3.63 -16.91
N PHE A 75 -12.33 -4.56 -16.52
CA PHE A 75 -11.14 -4.33 -15.72
C PHE A 75 -9.88 -4.66 -16.52
N TRP A 76 -8.83 -3.88 -16.30
CA TRP A 76 -7.45 -4.22 -16.66
C TRP A 76 -6.61 -4.27 -15.40
N ILE A 77 -6.01 -5.42 -15.11
CA ILE A 77 -5.15 -5.64 -13.94
C ILE A 77 -3.71 -5.75 -14.45
N LEU A 78 -2.90 -4.76 -14.10
CA LEU A 78 -1.50 -4.67 -14.51
C LEU A 78 -0.64 -5.06 -13.32
N SER A 79 0.04 -6.20 -13.41
CA SER A 79 0.94 -6.68 -12.35
C SER A 79 2.35 -6.11 -12.50
N ALA A 80 3.11 -6.12 -11.40
CA ALA A 80 4.47 -5.59 -11.38
C ALA A 80 5.46 -6.34 -12.29
N ASP A 81 5.15 -7.57 -12.72
CA ASP A 81 5.93 -8.34 -13.69
C ASP A 81 5.60 -8.00 -15.16
N GLY A 82 4.77 -6.97 -15.39
CA GLY A 82 4.41 -6.51 -16.73
C GLY A 82 3.36 -7.37 -17.44
N LYS A 83 2.70 -8.28 -16.73
CA LYS A 83 1.52 -8.97 -17.25
C LYS A 83 0.29 -8.10 -17.08
N VAL A 84 -0.65 -8.29 -18.00
CA VAL A 84 -1.93 -7.61 -17.97
C VAL A 84 -3.02 -8.63 -18.14
N GLN A 85 -4.04 -8.49 -17.31
CA GLN A 85 -5.24 -9.28 -17.39
C GLN A 85 -6.42 -8.36 -17.71
N THR A 86 -7.15 -8.68 -18.76
CA THR A 86 -8.43 -8.03 -19.06
C THR A 86 -9.56 -8.99 -18.71
N LEU A 87 -10.55 -8.52 -17.96
CA LEU A 87 -11.72 -9.33 -17.64
C LEU A 87 -12.94 -8.45 -17.37
N ASP A 88 -14.11 -8.99 -17.67
CA ASP A 88 -15.39 -8.41 -17.27
C ASP A 88 -15.81 -9.03 -15.94
N ALA A 89 -16.02 -8.18 -14.93
CA ALA A 89 -16.48 -8.60 -13.61
C ALA A 89 -17.43 -7.56 -13.04
N SER A 90 -18.18 -7.92 -12.01
CA SER A 90 -19.01 -6.94 -11.31
C SER A 90 -18.20 -6.07 -10.37
N LYS A 91 -17.22 -6.65 -9.67
CA LYS A 91 -16.37 -5.93 -8.71
C LYS A 91 -15.05 -6.65 -8.47
N ILE A 92 -14.01 -5.88 -8.23
CA ILE A 92 -12.73 -6.38 -7.69
C ILE A 92 -12.56 -5.83 -6.27
N VAL A 93 -12.27 -6.71 -5.31
CA VAL A 93 -12.02 -6.37 -3.91
C VAL A 93 -10.73 -7.04 -3.43
N SER A 94 -10.13 -6.53 -2.36
CA SER A 94 -9.01 -7.24 -1.73
C SER A 94 -9.51 -8.44 -0.94
N GLY A 95 -8.67 -9.46 -0.79
CA GLY A 95 -8.98 -10.54 0.14
C GLY A 95 -9.01 -10.08 1.61
N VAL A 96 -8.33 -8.98 1.95
CA VAL A 96 -8.51 -8.32 3.27
C VAL A 96 -9.94 -7.81 3.44
N ASP A 97 -10.56 -7.25 2.39
CA ASP A 97 -11.96 -6.84 2.42
C ASP A 97 -12.90 -8.04 2.62
N ILE A 98 -12.62 -9.16 1.95
CA ILE A 98 -13.40 -10.40 2.14
C ILE A 98 -13.27 -10.91 3.58
N ILE A 99 -12.06 -10.95 4.13
CA ILE A 99 -11.79 -11.41 5.50
C ILE A 99 -12.51 -10.51 6.53
N LYS A 100 -12.52 -9.19 6.29
CA LYS A 100 -13.16 -8.20 7.15
C LYS A 100 -14.68 -8.24 7.05
N ASN A 101 -15.22 -8.39 5.84
CA ASN A 101 -16.66 -8.30 5.56
C ASN A 101 -17.27 -9.66 5.20
N LYS A 102 -17.20 -10.64 6.11
CA LYS A 102 -17.64 -12.03 5.87
C LYS A 102 -19.09 -12.18 5.42
N SER A 103 -19.96 -11.22 5.75
CA SER A 103 -21.38 -11.24 5.40
C SER A 103 -21.68 -10.79 3.98
N GLY A 104 -20.75 -10.13 3.30
CA GLY A 104 -20.97 -9.59 1.97
C GLY A 104 -20.19 -8.31 1.69
N VAL A 105 -20.37 -7.79 0.49
CA VAL A 105 -19.69 -6.60 -0.01
C VAL A 105 -20.53 -5.35 0.30
N PRO A 106 -19.97 -4.32 0.96
CA PRO A 106 -20.63 -3.03 1.07
C PRO A 106 -20.84 -2.36 -0.30
N ASP A 107 -22.05 -1.87 -0.53
CA ASP A 107 -22.47 -1.11 -1.70
C ASP A 107 -23.32 0.11 -1.27
N ALA A 108 -23.64 1.01 -2.21
CA ALA A 108 -24.38 2.25 -1.95
C ALA A 108 -25.75 2.02 -1.30
N PHE A 109 -26.36 0.85 -1.55
CA PHE A 109 -27.69 0.47 -1.05
C PHE A 109 -27.64 -0.52 0.13
N GLY A 110 -26.46 -0.76 0.69
CA GLY A 110 -26.24 -1.69 1.80
C GLY A 110 -25.30 -2.83 1.46
N VAL A 111 -25.26 -3.84 2.33
CA VAL A 111 -24.37 -5.00 2.14
C VAL A 111 -25.04 -6.01 1.21
N VAL A 112 -24.35 -6.32 0.11
CA VAL A 112 -24.75 -7.36 -0.85
C VAL A 112 -24.10 -8.67 -0.43
N PRO A 113 -24.87 -9.73 -0.15
CA PRO A 113 -24.32 -10.97 0.39
C PRO A 113 -23.47 -11.73 -0.65
N TYR A 114 -22.62 -12.62 -0.16
CA TYR A 114 -22.01 -13.64 -1.02
C TYR A 114 -22.99 -14.77 -1.30
N CYS A 115 -22.97 -15.32 -2.52
CA CYS A 115 -23.82 -16.45 -2.89
C CYS A 115 -23.44 -17.73 -2.12
N GLN A 116 -22.15 -17.85 -1.79
CA GLN A 116 -21.56 -18.88 -0.94
C GLN A 116 -20.41 -18.25 -0.14
N PRO A 117 -20.00 -18.83 1.01
CA PRO A 117 -18.82 -18.35 1.73
C PRO A 117 -17.57 -18.34 0.84
N ILE A 118 -16.86 -17.22 0.80
CA ILE A 118 -15.63 -17.07 0.02
C ILE A 118 -14.43 -17.24 0.95
N ASN A 119 -13.51 -18.14 0.59
CA ASN A 119 -12.21 -18.25 1.23
C ASN A 119 -11.21 -17.37 0.48
N ALA A 120 -10.58 -16.41 1.17
CA ALA A 120 -9.67 -15.45 0.55
C ALA A 120 -8.36 -15.35 1.34
N SER A 121 -7.27 -15.11 0.61
CA SER A 121 -5.98 -14.74 1.20
C SER A 121 -5.89 -13.22 1.35
N GLY A 122 -5.22 -12.73 2.39
CA GLY A 122 -4.97 -11.29 2.56
C GLY A 122 -4.11 -10.66 1.45
N GLU A 123 -3.51 -11.48 0.59
CA GLU A 123 -2.62 -11.06 -0.52
C GLU A 123 -3.31 -11.01 -1.88
N SER A 124 -4.45 -11.69 -2.03
CA SER A 124 -5.10 -11.86 -3.32
C SER A 124 -6.10 -10.75 -3.62
N LEU A 125 -6.16 -10.32 -4.88
CA LEU A 125 -7.36 -9.69 -5.42
C LEU A 125 -8.43 -10.77 -5.65
N VAL A 126 -9.68 -10.43 -5.36
CA VAL A 126 -10.83 -11.32 -5.55
C VAL A 126 -11.80 -10.67 -6.52
N TYR A 127 -12.09 -11.39 -7.59
CA TYR A 127 -12.95 -10.96 -8.70
C TYR A 127 -14.33 -11.53 -8.45
N LEU A 128 -15.34 -10.66 -8.48
CA LEU A 128 -16.70 -11.00 -8.10
C LEU A 128 -17.66 -10.78 -9.27
N GLN A 129 -18.53 -11.75 -9.50
CA GLN A 129 -19.66 -11.67 -10.42
C GLN A 129 -20.96 -11.55 -9.60
N LYS A 130 -21.87 -10.68 -10.03
CA LYS A 130 -23.25 -10.63 -9.55
C LYS A 130 -24.02 -11.79 -10.18
N GLY A 131 -24.72 -12.53 -9.34
CA GLY A 131 -25.67 -13.55 -9.75
C GLY A 131 -27.02 -13.36 -9.05
N PRO A 132 -28.06 -14.09 -9.47
CA PRO A 132 -29.37 -14.02 -8.82
C PRO A 132 -29.26 -14.40 -7.34
N GLY A 133 -29.86 -13.59 -6.48
CA GLY A 133 -29.94 -13.86 -5.04
C GLY A 133 -30.86 -15.04 -4.73
N SER A 134 -30.73 -15.61 -3.53
CA SER A 134 -31.65 -16.65 -3.07
C SER A 134 -33.05 -16.07 -2.81
N ALA A 135 -34.09 -16.83 -3.16
CA ALA A 135 -35.48 -16.43 -2.93
C ALA A 135 -35.73 -16.09 -1.44
N GLY A 136 -36.37 -14.95 -1.19
CA GLY A 136 -36.68 -14.47 0.17
C GLY A 136 -35.57 -13.68 0.86
N GLN A 137 -34.42 -13.45 0.20
CA GLN A 137 -33.39 -12.54 0.71
C GLN A 137 -33.72 -11.06 0.41
N PRO A 138 -33.25 -10.10 1.24
CA PRO A 138 -33.52 -8.68 1.05
C PRO A 138 -32.90 -8.11 -0.23
N GLN A 139 -31.76 -8.66 -0.67
CA GLN A 139 -31.04 -8.22 -1.86
C GLN A 139 -31.39 -9.11 -3.06
N PRO A 140 -31.69 -8.52 -4.24
CA PRO A 140 -32.07 -9.29 -5.43
C PRO A 140 -30.90 -10.04 -6.08
N TYR A 141 -29.67 -9.76 -5.68
CA TYR A 141 -28.45 -10.38 -6.18
C TYR A 141 -27.45 -10.67 -5.05
N CYS A 142 -26.52 -11.56 -5.34
CA CYS A 142 -25.38 -11.91 -4.48
C CYS A 142 -24.08 -11.93 -5.32
N TYR A 143 -22.94 -11.95 -4.64
CA TYR A 143 -21.63 -12.06 -5.28
C TYR A 143 -21.06 -13.47 -5.19
N SER A 144 -20.58 -14.02 -6.29
CA SER A 144 -19.75 -15.23 -6.36
C SER A 144 -18.35 -14.89 -6.85
N VAL A 145 -17.37 -15.74 -6.52
CA VAL A 145 -16.02 -15.63 -7.12
C VAL A 145 -16.15 -15.93 -8.61
N LEU A 146 -15.57 -15.05 -9.42
CA LEU A 146 -15.40 -15.27 -10.86
C LEU A 146 -14.10 -16.03 -11.08
N GLU A 147 -14.19 -17.19 -11.71
CA GLU A 147 -13.03 -17.89 -12.25
C GLU A 147 -12.56 -17.20 -13.52
N HIS A 148 -11.25 -17.08 -13.70
CA HIS A 148 -10.65 -16.44 -14.85
C HIS A 148 -9.32 -17.11 -15.19
N ASP A 149 -8.88 -16.92 -16.43
CA ASP A 149 -7.53 -17.34 -16.84
C ASP A 149 -6.46 -16.48 -16.17
N GLU A 150 -5.25 -17.02 -16.06
CA GLU A 150 -4.10 -16.28 -15.55
C GLU A 150 -3.76 -15.07 -16.43
N ALA A 151 -3.21 -14.03 -15.81
CA ALA A 151 -2.71 -12.86 -16.52
C ALA A 151 -1.68 -13.28 -17.59
N GLN A 152 -1.83 -12.76 -18.81
CA GLN A 152 -0.94 -13.06 -19.91
C GLN A 152 0.11 -11.96 -20.08
N LYS A 153 1.22 -12.31 -20.74
CA LYS A 153 2.23 -11.32 -21.11
C LYS A 153 1.62 -10.35 -22.12
N CYS A 154 1.89 -9.06 -21.94
CA CYS A 154 1.30 -8.01 -22.74
C CYS A 154 1.93 -7.92 -24.14
N GLU A 155 1.15 -8.21 -25.19
CA GLU A 155 1.62 -8.14 -26.58
C GLU A 155 0.69 -7.34 -27.51
N SER A 156 -0.55 -7.04 -27.08
CA SER A 156 -1.51 -6.28 -27.88
C SER A 156 -1.32 -4.76 -27.71
N ALA A 157 -1.67 -3.99 -28.75
CA ALA A 157 -1.57 -2.53 -28.72
C ALA A 157 -2.43 -1.89 -27.61
N GLU A 158 -3.61 -2.45 -27.35
CA GLU A 158 -4.49 -2.00 -26.26
C GLU A 158 -3.86 -2.23 -24.89
N CYS A 159 -3.28 -3.41 -24.68
CA CYS A 159 -2.63 -3.74 -23.42
C CYS A 159 -1.40 -2.84 -23.17
N LEU A 160 -0.58 -2.63 -24.22
CA LEU A 160 0.62 -1.79 -24.14
C LEU A 160 0.26 -0.33 -23.82
N SER A 161 -0.85 0.18 -24.36
CA SER A 161 -1.29 1.55 -24.05
C SER A 161 -1.72 1.70 -22.58
N LYS A 162 -2.33 0.68 -21.97
CA LYS A 162 -2.62 0.70 -20.52
C LYS A 162 -1.35 0.71 -19.67
N ILE A 163 -0.31 -0.03 -20.07
CA ILE A 163 0.99 -0.01 -19.38
C ILE A 163 1.60 1.39 -19.45
N GLU A 164 1.62 2.01 -20.63
CA GLU A 164 2.18 3.35 -20.83
C GLU A 164 1.45 4.40 -19.98
N MET A 165 0.11 4.34 -19.97
CA MET A 165 -0.75 5.19 -19.16
C MET A 165 -0.45 5.06 -17.66
N VAL A 166 -0.42 3.83 -17.14
CA VAL A 166 -0.09 3.57 -15.72
C VAL A 166 1.31 4.08 -15.40
N SER A 167 2.28 3.85 -16.27
CA SER A 167 3.66 4.34 -16.09
C SER A 167 3.70 5.88 -16.02
N GLY A 168 2.93 6.56 -16.87
CA GLY A 168 2.80 8.02 -16.85
C GLY A 168 2.16 8.53 -15.56
N VAL A 169 1.09 7.87 -15.09
CA VAL A 169 0.43 8.19 -13.82
C VAL A 169 1.38 7.97 -12.65
N GLU A 170 2.04 6.81 -12.56
CA GLU A 170 2.93 6.47 -11.45
C GLU A 170 4.10 7.46 -11.36
N LYS A 171 4.69 7.83 -12.50
CA LYS A 171 5.73 8.88 -12.55
C LYS A 171 5.27 10.21 -11.95
N ASN A 172 4.00 10.56 -12.14
CA ASN A 172 3.40 11.80 -11.62
C ASN A 172 3.04 11.73 -10.13
N ILE A 173 2.97 10.53 -9.53
CA ILE A 173 2.62 10.32 -8.13
C ILE A 173 3.72 9.65 -7.31
N LYS A 174 4.90 9.38 -7.88
CA LYS A 174 5.98 8.61 -7.26
C LYS A 174 6.34 9.06 -5.84
N GLU A 175 6.32 10.36 -5.56
CA GLU A 175 6.61 10.89 -4.22
C GLU A 175 5.50 10.55 -3.22
N GLU A 176 4.23 10.72 -3.60
CA GLU A 176 3.08 10.31 -2.79
C GLU A 176 3.11 8.79 -2.56
N LEU A 177 3.46 8.01 -3.60
CA LEU A 177 3.55 6.56 -3.56
C LEU A 177 4.61 6.09 -2.53
N LEU A 178 5.81 6.67 -2.56
CA LEU A 178 6.87 6.32 -1.62
C LEU A 178 6.50 6.70 -0.18
N VAL A 179 5.85 7.86 0.01
CA VAL A 179 5.36 8.30 1.32
C VAL A 179 4.28 7.36 1.85
N GLU A 180 3.32 6.97 1.01
CA GLU A 180 2.26 6.05 1.43
C GLU A 180 2.79 4.64 1.71
N PHE A 181 3.78 4.16 0.96
CA PHE A 181 4.48 2.92 1.30
C PHE A 181 5.13 2.98 2.67
N LYS A 182 5.82 4.09 3.01
CA LYS A 182 6.37 4.30 4.35
C LYS A 182 5.27 4.34 5.42
N ASN A 183 4.15 5.00 5.14
CA ASN A 183 3.03 5.06 6.08
C ASN A 183 2.42 3.67 6.32
N ALA A 184 2.24 2.86 5.26
CA ALA A 184 1.80 1.47 5.37
C ALA A 184 2.79 0.63 6.17
N THR A 185 4.09 0.76 5.90
CA THR A 185 5.15 0.09 6.69
C THR A 185 5.06 0.45 8.18
N SER A 186 4.88 1.73 8.50
CA SER A 186 4.71 2.23 9.88
C SER A 186 3.47 1.66 10.58
N ARG A 187 2.37 1.48 9.85
CA ARG A 187 1.15 0.86 10.40
C ARG A 187 1.34 -0.64 10.66
N LEU A 188 2.07 -1.32 9.77
CA LEU A 188 2.11 -2.78 9.74
C LEU A 188 3.26 -3.41 10.52
N TYR A 189 4.38 -2.72 10.78
CA TYR A 189 5.61 -3.37 11.27
C TYR A 189 5.47 -4.16 12.60
N LYS A 190 4.45 -3.87 13.41
CA LYS A 190 4.16 -4.64 14.65
C LYS A 190 3.19 -5.81 14.43
N ASP A 191 2.43 -5.79 13.34
CA ASP A 191 1.51 -6.86 12.96
C ASP A 191 2.24 -7.88 12.08
N LYS A 192 2.82 -8.90 12.72
CA LYS A 192 3.61 -9.92 12.02
C LYS A 192 2.83 -10.62 10.91
N ALA A 193 1.51 -10.84 11.10
CA ALA A 193 0.69 -11.58 10.13
C ALA A 193 0.39 -10.74 8.90
N ARG A 194 0.07 -9.46 9.06
CA ARG A 194 -0.18 -8.56 7.90
C ARG A 194 1.12 -8.05 7.27
N PHE A 195 2.22 -8.05 8.01
CA PHE A 195 3.51 -7.55 7.52
C PHE A 195 4.36 -8.62 6.82
N SER A 196 4.11 -9.92 7.08
CA SER A 196 4.80 -11.01 6.37
C SER A 196 4.61 -10.90 4.86
N SER A 197 3.40 -10.56 4.44
CA SER A 197 2.98 -10.45 3.04
C SER A 197 3.23 -9.09 2.39
N PHE A 198 3.60 -8.08 3.16
CA PHE A 198 3.86 -6.74 2.63
C PHE A 198 5.16 -6.74 1.80
N PRO A 199 5.25 -6.09 0.63
CA PRO A 199 6.36 -6.31 -0.31
C PRO A 199 7.72 -5.82 0.17
N LYS A 200 7.79 -4.98 1.21
CA LYS A 200 9.04 -4.57 1.88
C LYS A 200 10.14 -4.17 0.86
N ARG A 201 11.20 -4.96 0.74
CA ARG A 201 12.35 -4.67 -0.11
C ARG A 201 11.99 -4.65 -1.60
N ASP A 202 11.13 -5.55 -2.05
CA ASP A 202 10.76 -5.66 -3.48
C ASP A 202 10.17 -4.35 -4.01
N PHE A 203 9.32 -3.70 -3.20
CA PHE A 203 8.76 -2.39 -3.56
C PHE A 203 9.86 -1.32 -3.65
N ILE A 204 10.77 -1.25 -2.68
CA ILE A 204 11.82 -0.21 -2.66
C ILE A 204 12.87 -0.44 -3.75
N GLU A 205 13.22 -1.69 -4.06
CA GLU A 205 14.11 -2.02 -5.17
C GLU A 205 13.51 -1.60 -6.51
N ARG A 206 12.24 -1.96 -6.77
CA ARG A 206 11.54 -1.51 -7.98
C ARG A 206 11.46 0.02 -8.02
N TYR A 207 11.06 0.66 -6.93
CA TYR A 207 10.96 2.12 -6.86
C TYR A 207 12.29 2.81 -7.20
N ILE A 208 13.40 2.36 -6.60
CA ILE A 208 14.73 2.92 -6.86
C ILE A 208 15.19 2.58 -8.29
N GLY A 209 14.89 1.40 -8.81
CA GLY A 209 15.20 1.00 -10.18
C GLY A 209 14.54 1.91 -11.22
N GLU A 210 13.25 2.21 -11.01
CA GLU A 210 12.44 3.01 -11.94
C GLU A 210 12.69 4.53 -11.79
N TYR A 211 12.74 5.02 -10.56
CA TYR A 211 12.73 6.47 -10.29
C TYR A 211 14.05 7.02 -9.76
N GLY A 212 14.99 6.15 -9.42
CA GLY A 212 16.24 6.52 -8.76
C GLY A 212 16.07 6.83 -7.28
N TYR A 213 17.22 7.01 -6.62
CA TYR A 213 17.27 7.59 -5.29
C TYR A 213 17.26 9.12 -5.39
N SER A 214 16.57 9.79 -4.46
CA SER A 214 16.60 11.25 -4.33
C SER A 214 17.01 11.65 -2.91
N SER A 215 17.84 12.67 -2.79
CA SER A 215 18.21 13.24 -1.49
C SER A 215 17.00 13.80 -0.73
N ALA A 216 15.96 14.23 -1.44
CA ALA A 216 14.70 14.68 -0.84
C ALA A 216 13.93 13.54 -0.14
N SER A 217 14.05 12.31 -0.64
CA SER A 217 13.38 11.13 -0.06
C SER A 217 14.22 10.38 0.97
N GLN A 218 15.43 10.85 1.29
CA GLN A 218 16.34 10.21 2.25
C GLN A 218 15.68 9.90 3.61
N GLN A 219 14.82 10.80 4.10
CA GLN A 219 14.12 10.63 5.36
C GLN A 219 13.13 9.47 5.26
N VAL A 220 12.42 9.36 4.14
CA VAL A 220 11.44 8.31 3.91
C VAL A 220 12.12 6.95 3.87
N PHE A 221 13.23 6.81 3.14
CA PHE A 221 14.01 5.56 3.13
C PHE A 221 14.60 5.20 4.50
N ASN A 222 15.11 6.19 5.24
CA ASN A 222 15.60 5.99 6.60
C ASN A 222 14.47 5.49 7.53
N ASP A 223 13.26 6.04 7.42
CA ASP A 223 12.11 5.65 8.23
C ASP A 223 11.60 4.24 7.87
N VAL A 224 11.55 3.92 6.57
CA VAL A 224 11.22 2.56 6.09
C VAL A 224 12.18 1.54 6.69
N ALA A 225 13.49 1.78 6.59
CA ALA A 225 14.50 0.88 7.14
C ALA A 225 14.41 0.76 8.67
N PHE A 226 14.07 1.85 9.37
CA PHE A 226 13.80 1.80 10.81
C PHE A 226 12.65 0.84 11.12
N PHE A 227 11.51 0.95 10.44
CA PHE A 227 10.38 0.06 10.68
C PHE A 227 10.69 -1.40 10.33
N TRP A 228 11.46 -1.65 9.26
CA TRP A 228 11.94 -2.99 8.94
C TRP A 228 12.82 -3.57 10.04
N GLN A 229 13.77 -2.79 10.55
CA GLN A 229 14.62 -3.18 11.68
C GLN A 229 13.77 -3.50 12.92
N GLN A 230 12.79 -2.65 13.26
CA GLN A 230 11.89 -2.88 14.40
C GLN A 230 11.02 -4.14 14.23
N ALA A 231 10.72 -4.53 13.00
CA ALA A 231 10.01 -5.77 12.68
C ALA A 231 10.94 -7.00 12.59
N GLY A 232 12.25 -6.85 12.80
CA GLY A 232 13.23 -7.93 12.72
C GLY A 232 13.79 -8.20 11.32
N PHE A 233 13.41 -7.42 10.30
CA PHE A 233 13.94 -7.50 8.93
C PHE A 233 15.28 -6.77 8.81
N ASN A 234 16.25 -7.17 9.63
CA ASN A 234 17.53 -6.48 9.77
C ASN A 234 18.34 -6.48 8.47
N THR A 235 18.32 -7.57 7.70
CA THR A 235 19.04 -7.66 6.41
C THR A 235 18.57 -6.61 5.41
N ASP A 236 17.26 -6.42 5.27
CA ASP A 236 16.68 -5.43 4.35
C ASP A 236 16.89 -4.00 4.86
N ALA A 237 16.80 -3.80 6.18
CA ALA A 237 17.10 -2.52 6.80
C ALA A 237 18.57 -2.12 6.57
N ILE A 238 19.52 -3.05 6.76
CA ILE A 238 20.95 -2.84 6.51
C ILE A 238 21.17 -2.45 5.04
N TRP A 239 20.57 -3.18 4.10
CA TRP A 239 20.68 -2.88 2.67
C TRP A 239 20.22 -1.44 2.35
N LEU A 240 19.03 -1.05 2.80
CA LEU A 240 18.48 0.28 2.52
C LEU A 240 19.28 1.40 3.21
N LEU A 241 19.74 1.18 4.44
CA LEU A 241 20.54 2.18 5.18
C LEU A 241 21.92 2.38 4.56
N LYS A 242 22.55 1.32 4.03
CA LYS A 242 23.79 1.46 3.26
C LYS A 242 23.58 2.31 2.01
N LYS A 243 22.43 2.16 1.32
CA LYS A 243 22.06 3.02 0.19
C LYS A 243 21.85 4.47 0.64
N VAL A 244 21.15 4.73 1.75
CA VAL A 244 20.99 6.09 2.29
C VAL A 244 22.35 6.74 2.61
N ILE A 245 23.26 5.99 3.23
CA ILE A 245 24.59 6.50 3.62
C ILE A 245 25.50 6.72 2.42
N SER A 246 25.44 5.87 1.38
CA SER A 246 26.24 6.10 0.17
C SER A 246 25.86 7.40 -0.53
N GLU A 247 24.59 7.80 -0.44
CA GLU A 247 24.06 9.03 -1.06
C GLU A 247 24.20 10.24 -0.13
N ASN A 248 24.13 10.05 1.18
CA ASN A 248 24.40 11.09 2.17
C ASN A 248 25.25 10.55 3.34
N PRO A 249 26.59 10.65 3.23
CA PRO A 249 27.51 10.17 4.27
C PRO A 249 27.43 10.90 5.60
N LYS A 250 26.73 12.05 5.66
CA LYS A 250 26.51 12.84 6.89
C LYS A 250 25.13 12.61 7.51
N ARG A 251 24.35 11.63 7.01
CA ARG A 251 23.04 11.30 7.57
C ARG A 251 23.19 10.58 8.92
N THR A 252 23.35 11.36 9.99
CA THR A 252 23.64 10.86 11.35
C THR A 252 22.66 9.77 11.82
N VAL A 253 21.35 9.98 11.64
CA VAL A 253 20.32 9.01 12.08
C VAL A 253 20.42 7.67 11.32
N ALA A 254 20.89 7.65 10.07
CA ALA A 254 21.04 6.41 9.32
C ALA A 254 22.14 5.51 9.91
N TYR A 255 23.23 6.09 10.43
CA TYR A 255 24.26 5.31 11.13
C TYR A 255 23.76 4.69 12.42
N LEU A 256 22.92 5.40 13.19
CA LEU A 256 22.30 4.84 14.40
C LEU A 256 21.42 3.63 14.03
N ASN A 257 20.55 3.80 13.04
CA ASN A 257 19.64 2.72 12.62
C ASN A 257 20.41 1.55 11.99
N LEU A 258 21.51 1.81 11.28
CA LEU A 258 22.34 0.77 10.68
C LEU A 258 23.08 -0.02 11.76
N ALA A 259 23.57 0.67 12.79
CA ALA A 259 24.19 0.03 13.95
C ALA A 259 23.18 -0.82 14.73
N ASP A 260 21.97 -0.30 14.99
CA ASP A 260 20.89 -1.06 15.63
C ASP A 260 20.52 -2.30 14.79
N ALA A 261 20.44 -2.20 13.46
CA ALA A 261 20.17 -3.33 12.58
C ALA A 261 21.30 -4.38 12.58
N TYR A 262 22.57 -3.97 12.49
CA TYR A 262 23.70 -4.90 12.62
C TYR A 262 23.74 -5.58 13.98
N TRP A 263 23.43 -4.83 15.04
CA TRP A 263 23.38 -5.37 16.39
C TRP A 263 22.36 -6.50 16.48
N GLU A 264 21.13 -6.26 16.03
CA GLU A 264 20.08 -7.29 16.06
C GLU A 264 20.36 -8.45 15.08
N ALA A 265 21.12 -8.23 14.01
CA ALA A 265 21.62 -9.28 13.12
C ALA A 265 22.80 -10.10 13.70
N GLY A 266 23.35 -9.71 14.86
CA GLY A 266 24.47 -10.38 15.52
C GLY A 266 25.86 -9.92 15.08
N ASP A 267 25.99 -9.04 14.09
CA ASP A 267 27.26 -8.46 13.66
C ASP A 267 27.66 -7.27 14.56
N LYS A 268 28.15 -7.60 15.76
CA LYS A 268 28.51 -6.61 16.78
C LYS A 268 29.69 -5.73 16.35
N ALA A 269 30.63 -6.27 15.60
CA ALA A 269 31.76 -5.52 15.07
C ALA A 269 31.30 -4.42 14.11
N SER A 270 30.42 -4.72 13.15
CA SER A 270 29.85 -3.70 12.26
C SER A 270 28.93 -2.73 13.00
N ALA A 271 28.18 -3.21 13.99
CA ALA A 271 27.37 -2.34 14.85
C ALA A 271 28.24 -1.31 15.59
N GLY A 272 29.31 -1.75 16.25
CA GLY A 272 30.24 -0.89 16.98
C GLY A 272 30.87 0.18 16.10
N LYS A 273 31.31 -0.18 14.89
CA LYS A 273 31.83 0.79 13.90
C LYS A 273 30.80 1.87 13.56
N ASN A 274 29.55 1.50 13.29
CA ASN A 274 28.51 2.46 12.92
C ASN A 274 28.04 3.31 14.11
N TYR A 275 27.98 2.74 15.33
CA TYR A 275 27.73 3.52 16.54
C TYR A 275 28.80 4.58 16.77
N LYS A 276 30.08 4.24 16.54
CA LYS A 276 31.18 5.20 16.63
C LYS A 276 31.01 6.37 15.65
N VAL A 277 30.72 6.09 14.38
CA VAL A 277 30.46 7.14 13.38
C VAL A 277 29.26 8.01 13.79
N TYR A 278 28.19 7.40 14.31
CA TYR A 278 27.06 8.15 14.85
C TYR A 278 27.47 9.08 16.01
N THR A 279 28.26 8.60 16.97
CA THR A 279 28.72 9.43 18.10
C THR A 279 29.63 10.57 17.68
N ASP A 280 30.50 10.32 16.70
CA ASP A 280 31.41 11.33 16.15
C ASP A 280 30.59 12.45 15.47
N LEU A 281 29.65 12.09 14.60
CA LEU A 281 28.73 13.05 13.95
C LEU A 281 27.84 13.80 14.95
N MET A 282 27.38 13.15 16.02
CA MET A 282 26.61 13.82 17.07
C MET A 282 27.47 14.83 17.84
N SER A 283 28.74 14.52 18.09
CA SER A 283 29.69 15.42 18.74
C SER A 283 30.02 16.63 17.87
N GLU A 284 30.32 16.42 16.59
CA GLU A 284 30.55 17.49 15.61
C GLU A 284 29.39 18.47 15.53
N ASN A 285 28.16 17.98 15.68
CA ASN A 285 26.95 18.79 15.67
C ASN A 285 26.55 19.37 17.04
N GLY A 286 27.39 19.24 18.08
CA GLY A 286 27.11 19.73 19.44
C GLY A 286 25.96 18.99 20.16
N LYS A 287 25.62 17.78 19.72
CA LYS A 287 24.50 16.96 20.21
C LYS A 287 24.95 15.73 21.03
N GLN A 288 26.18 15.70 21.52
CA GLN A 288 26.73 14.63 22.37
C GLN A 288 25.77 14.17 23.48
N ALA A 289 25.10 15.13 24.15
CA ALA A 289 24.15 14.84 25.23
C ALA A 289 22.90 14.05 24.78
N LYS A 290 22.59 14.03 23.48
CA LYS A 290 21.46 13.27 22.91
C LYS A 290 21.83 11.85 22.48
N VAL A 291 23.10 11.46 22.61
CA VAL A 291 23.54 10.08 22.33
C VAL A 291 22.95 9.14 23.39
N PRO A 292 22.15 8.12 22.99
CA PRO A 292 21.58 7.16 23.94
C PRO A 292 22.64 6.32 24.65
N ASP A 293 22.40 5.93 25.91
CA ASP A 293 23.35 5.13 26.69
C ASP A 293 23.71 3.79 26.02
N ARG A 294 22.72 3.14 25.38
CA ARG A 294 22.94 1.89 24.64
C ARG A 294 24.03 2.02 23.58
N VAL A 295 24.14 3.19 22.94
CA VAL A 295 25.14 3.44 21.89
C VAL A 295 26.54 3.39 22.49
N ARG A 296 26.76 4.06 23.63
CA ARG A 296 28.06 4.08 24.32
C ARG A 296 28.50 2.68 24.75
N GLN A 297 27.58 1.88 25.28
CA GLN A 297 27.85 0.51 25.72
C GLN A 297 28.18 -0.42 24.55
N ARG A 298 27.43 -0.28 23.45
CA ARG A 298 27.55 -1.16 22.29
C ARG A 298 28.70 -0.77 21.35
N ALA A 299 29.13 0.49 21.35
CA ALA A 299 30.25 0.98 20.54
C ALA A 299 31.60 0.33 20.89
N THR A 300 31.75 -0.17 22.12
CA THR A 300 32.98 -0.80 22.62
C THR A 300 32.94 -2.32 22.61
N THR A 301 31.80 -2.92 22.23
CA THR A 301 31.63 -4.38 22.11
C THR A 301 32.25 -4.85 20.80
N GLN A 302 33.23 -5.77 20.87
CA GLN A 302 33.85 -6.42 19.71
C GLN A 302 33.11 -7.70 19.36
#